data_AF-A0AAD3D9C0-F1
#
_entry.id   AF-A0AAD3D9C0-F1
#
_cell.length_a   1.000
_cell.length_b   1.000
_cell.length_c   1.000
_cell.angle_alpha   90.00
_cell.angle_beta   90.00
_cell.angle_gamma   90.00
#
_symmetry.space_group_name_H-M   'P 1'
#
loop_
_entity.id
_entity.type
_entity.pdbx_description
1 polymer ?
#
loop_
_entity_poly.entity_id
_entity_poly.type
_entity_poly.pdbx_seq_one_letter_code
_entity_poly.pdbx_strand_id
1 'polypeptide(L)'
;MRSRCRSTFFLLCVVGGLKVEAFISQNFAKQKIRSNLFKINQQDNEDQVSCEHESTRRSVISSMIFATTSLVASQPSFAGEVGARITKAVTTSDLGISVRRSVVKGAQIIDSLDGKWEKFSDDNGLGAARFNQEGRPKPRVVPELRPLNVGMAKDILKLSDDSFIEITKISQADLDLQLEKVESTVRKSYERSGIDLSREMTSKEFDYYCYIHFKAYCDLIVGRKFSFNRKSFENALGDKLLGVVFPSFEKKLAELNSKQQGLKPNSKDCLMNGIDLALSVTDDIMKSLVENGFVAQAERNDVDPDRLKDWIDDLADIQLSIPLDGDITLSSQVLLQEQGFRVYPDFSRFVINSAIEKCLAATNQRVSSDEYYMDTNYSSDPDLFEVKQVLLNIVIDST
;
A
#
# COMPACT_ATOMS: atom_id res chain seq x y z
N MET A 1 0.99 48.93 35.95
CA MET A 1 1.98 49.97 36.31
C MET A 1 3.32 49.28 36.56
N ARG A 2 4.39 49.78 35.90
CA ARG A 2 5.84 49.80 36.25
C ARG A 2 6.33 48.86 37.37
N SER A 3 7.53 48.27 37.39
CA SER A 3 8.72 48.19 36.54
C SER A 3 9.82 47.56 37.42
N ARG A 4 10.80 46.86 36.81
CA ARG A 4 12.21 46.71 37.24
C ARG A 4 12.47 45.93 38.56
N CYS A 5 13.27 44.84 38.57
CA CYS A 5 14.70 44.64 38.28
C CYS A 5 15.61 44.87 39.50
N ARG A 6 16.55 43.91 39.71
CA ARG A 6 17.75 43.87 40.59
C ARG A 6 17.51 43.59 42.09
N SER A 7 18.41 42.98 42.86
CA SER A 7 19.59 42.11 42.68
C SER A 7 20.06 41.77 44.11
N THR A 8 20.46 40.52 44.34
CA THR A 8 21.66 40.08 45.11
C THR A 8 21.86 40.56 46.57
N PHE A 9 21.96 39.64 47.56
CA PHE A 9 23.21 39.31 48.30
C PHE A 9 23.03 38.27 49.44
N PHE A 10 23.82 37.19 49.33
CA PHE A 10 24.52 36.37 50.34
C PHE A 10 23.94 36.12 51.74
N LEU A 11 23.87 34.84 52.12
CA LEU A 11 24.57 34.35 53.31
C LEU A 11 25.10 32.92 53.11
N LEU A 12 26.41 32.78 53.34
CA LEU A 12 27.16 31.53 53.50
C LEU A 12 26.66 30.77 54.74
N CYS A 13 26.56 29.44 54.65
CA CYS A 13 27.04 28.57 55.73
C CYS A 13 27.62 27.29 55.14
N VAL A 14 28.86 27.05 55.52
CA VAL A 14 29.75 25.95 55.17
C VAL A 14 29.51 24.81 56.17
N VAL A 15 29.74 23.56 55.73
CA VAL A 15 30.48 22.48 56.42
C VAL A 15 29.81 21.10 56.23
N GLY A 16 30.57 20.19 55.61
CA GLY A 16 30.48 18.73 55.75
C GLY A 16 29.69 18.04 54.63
N GLY A 17 30.22 17.12 53.82
CA GLY A 17 31.54 16.48 53.79
C GLY A 17 31.49 15.32 52.79
N LEU A 18 32.59 15.16 52.02
CA LEU A 18 33.11 13.95 51.35
C LEU A 18 32.28 13.31 50.20
N LYS A 19 32.69 13.50 48.92
CA LYS A 19 33.72 12.75 48.13
C LYS A 19 33.14 11.42 47.57
N VAL A 20 33.18 11.05 46.29
CA VAL A 20 34.11 11.26 45.17
C VAL A 20 33.34 10.96 43.86
N GLU A 21 33.50 11.77 42.81
CA GLU A 21 33.69 11.26 41.44
C GLU A 21 34.31 12.35 40.56
N ALA A 22 35.43 12.00 39.94
CA ALA A 22 36.17 12.81 39.00
C ALA A 22 36.37 11.96 37.73
N PHE A 23 36.72 12.65 36.64
CA PHE A 23 37.39 12.11 35.45
C PHE A 23 36.54 11.58 34.28
N ILE A 24 35.87 12.48 33.53
CA ILE A 24 35.84 12.40 32.06
C ILE A 24 35.89 13.82 31.48
N SER A 25 37.09 14.33 31.21
CA SER A 25 37.32 15.36 30.19
C SER A 25 38.80 15.38 29.84
N GLN A 26 39.17 14.58 28.83
CA GLN A 26 40.38 14.69 28.00
C GLN A 26 40.47 13.40 27.17
N ASN A 27 40.01 13.44 25.91
CA ASN A 27 40.55 12.64 24.79
C ASN A 27 39.86 13.01 23.46
N PHE A 28 39.75 14.31 23.18
CA PHE A 28 39.51 14.83 21.83
C PHE A 28 40.79 15.55 21.37
N ALA A 29 41.78 14.80 20.89
CA ALA A 29 42.87 15.28 20.03
C ALA A 29 43.84 14.13 19.69
N LYS A 30 44.26 14.07 18.41
CA LYS A 30 45.15 13.07 17.75
C LYS A 30 44.34 11.90 17.16
N GLN A 31 44.29 11.65 15.86
CA GLN A 31 45.28 11.81 14.80
C GLN A 31 44.58 12.04 13.45
N LYS A 32 44.96 13.13 12.79
CA LYS A 32 44.81 13.35 11.35
C LYS A 32 46.23 13.61 10.83
N ILE A 33 46.53 13.10 9.63
CA ILE A 33 47.56 13.53 8.66
C ILE A 33 48.71 12.54 8.37
N ARG A 34 48.64 12.02 7.12
CA ARG A 34 49.70 11.64 6.14
C ARG A 34 50.42 10.29 6.31
N SER A 35 50.70 9.52 5.25
CA SER A 35 50.77 9.84 3.81
C SER A 35 50.71 8.60 2.91
N ASN A 36 50.02 8.77 1.77
CA ASN A 36 50.18 8.14 0.45
C ASN A 36 51.53 7.46 0.16
N LEU A 37 51.48 6.25 -0.44
CA LEU A 37 52.22 5.87 -1.66
C LEU A 37 51.92 4.40 -2.02
N PHE A 38 51.21 4.17 -3.13
CA PHE A 38 51.57 3.28 -4.25
C PHE A 38 50.33 2.94 -5.09
N LYS A 39 50.32 3.49 -6.32
CA LYS A 39 49.62 2.90 -7.47
C LYS A 39 50.67 2.15 -8.29
N ILE A 40 50.22 1.10 -8.99
CA ILE A 40 50.57 0.66 -10.36
C ILE A 40 50.83 -0.86 -10.46
N ASN A 41 50.05 -1.46 -11.38
CA ASN A 41 50.24 -2.64 -12.24
C ASN A 41 49.78 -4.06 -11.84
N GLN A 42 48.82 -4.52 -12.67
CA GLN A 42 48.67 -5.82 -13.32
C GLN A 42 49.87 -6.78 -13.19
N GLN A 43 49.63 -8.04 -12.82
CA GLN A 43 49.66 -9.18 -13.75
C GLN A 43 49.29 -10.50 -13.04
N ASP A 44 48.62 -11.34 -13.81
CA ASP A 44 48.41 -12.78 -13.71
C ASP A 44 49.26 -13.56 -12.70
N ASN A 45 48.61 -14.41 -11.90
CA ASN A 45 49.03 -15.81 -11.75
C ASN A 45 47.91 -16.64 -11.13
N GLU A 46 47.44 -17.60 -11.92
CA GLU A 46 46.88 -18.85 -11.45
C GLU A 46 47.89 -19.51 -10.50
N ASP A 47 47.46 -19.91 -9.32
CA ASP A 47 48.03 -21.07 -8.66
C ASP A 47 47.01 -21.73 -7.75
N GLN A 48 46.78 -23.01 -8.05
CA GLN A 48 45.93 -23.93 -7.32
C GLN A 48 46.46 -24.12 -5.90
N VAL A 49 45.65 -23.75 -4.92
CA VAL A 49 45.80 -24.23 -3.54
C VAL A 49 44.58 -25.06 -3.19
N SER A 50 44.80 -26.38 -3.19
CA SER A 50 43.90 -27.37 -2.64
C SER A 50 43.75 -27.17 -1.14
N CYS A 51 42.56 -26.73 -0.71
CA CYS A 51 42.16 -26.73 0.70
C CYS A 51 41.04 -27.76 0.90
N GLU A 52 41.28 -28.66 1.84
CA GLU A 52 40.35 -29.64 2.37
C GLU A 52 38.97 -29.01 2.63
N HIS A 53 37.92 -29.62 2.08
CA HIS A 53 36.55 -29.22 2.35
C HIS A 53 36.18 -29.57 3.80
N GLU A 54 36.35 -28.61 4.71
CA GLU A 54 35.53 -28.55 5.91
C GLU A 54 34.06 -28.42 5.48
N SER A 55 33.33 -29.53 5.56
CA SER A 55 31.89 -29.56 5.35
C SER A 55 31.21 -28.75 6.46
N THR A 56 30.99 -27.47 6.19
CA THR A 56 30.17 -26.61 7.03
C THR A 56 28.75 -27.19 7.08
N ARG A 57 28.12 -27.21 8.26
CA ARG A 57 26.73 -27.69 8.48
C ARG A 57 25.70 -27.15 7.47
N ARG A 58 25.99 -26.02 6.80
CA ARG A 58 25.19 -25.44 5.71
C ARG A 58 25.22 -26.27 4.41
N SER A 59 26.32 -26.95 4.09
CA SER A 59 26.45 -27.85 2.93
C SER A 59 25.52 -29.07 3.08
N VAL A 60 25.47 -29.69 4.27
CA VAL A 60 24.59 -30.85 4.53
C VAL A 60 23.11 -30.48 4.46
N ILE A 61 22.73 -29.28 4.93
CA ILE A 61 21.35 -28.79 4.85
C ILE A 61 20.97 -28.45 3.40
N SER A 62 21.89 -27.87 2.62
CA SER A 62 21.64 -27.57 1.20
C SER A 62 21.51 -28.85 0.35
N SER A 63 22.28 -29.90 0.66
CA SER A 63 22.17 -31.21 0.00
C SER A 63 20.88 -31.96 0.34
N MET A 64 20.32 -31.81 1.55
CA MET A 64 19.02 -32.42 1.91
C MET A 64 17.81 -31.71 1.26
N ILE A 65 17.92 -30.40 1.00
CA ILE A 65 16.83 -29.62 0.38
C ILE A 65 16.76 -29.85 -1.14
N PHE A 66 17.90 -30.13 -1.79
CA PHE A 66 17.93 -30.43 -3.24
C PHE A 66 17.50 -31.86 -3.58
N ALA A 67 17.63 -32.82 -2.66
CA ALA A 67 17.27 -34.21 -2.91
C ALA A 67 15.77 -34.51 -2.81
N THR A 68 14.94 -33.61 -2.26
CA THR A 68 13.49 -33.80 -2.12
C THR A 68 12.64 -33.06 -3.15
N THR A 69 13.23 -32.15 -3.95
CA THR A 69 12.51 -31.36 -4.97
C THR A 69 12.63 -31.92 -6.39
N SER A 70 13.42 -32.97 -6.59
CA SER A 70 13.61 -33.60 -7.89
C SER A 70 12.91 -34.95 -7.93
N LEU A 71 11.66 -34.96 -8.42
CA LEU A 71 10.87 -36.08 -8.97
C LEU A 71 9.43 -36.07 -8.43
N VAL A 72 8.53 -35.26 -8.99
CA VAL A 72 7.22 -35.68 -9.55
C VAL A 72 6.72 -34.58 -10.48
N ALA A 73 6.84 -34.78 -11.80
CA ALA A 73 6.04 -34.04 -12.76
C ALA A 73 4.62 -34.64 -12.73
N SER A 74 3.67 -33.99 -12.04
CA SER A 74 2.27 -34.41 -12.01
C SER A 74 1.45 -33.64 -13.03
N GLN A 75 0.75 -34.36 -13.90
CA GLN A 75 -0.24 -33.82 -14.82
C GLN A 75 -1.38 -33.06 -14.09
N PRO A 76 -2.00 -32.06 -14.72
CA PRO A 76 -2.91 -31.09 -14.07
C PRO A 76 -4.22 -31.69 -13.50
N SER A 77 -4.53 -32.96 -13.76
CA SER A 77 -5.75 -33.62 -13.25
C SER A 77 -5.66 -34.13 -11.81
N PHE A 78 -4.48 -34.11 -11.17
CA PHE A 78 -4.28 -34.61 -9.79
C PHE A 78 -3.80 -33.56 -8.78
N ALA A 79 -3.68 -32.28 -9.17
CA ALA A 79 -3.11 -31.23 -8.33
C ALA A 79 -3.85 -31.01 -6.99
N GLY A 80 -5.17 -31.18 -6.97
CA GLY A 80 -5.97 -31.08 -5.75
C GLY A 80 -5.73 -32.20 -4.74
N GLU A 81 -5.53 -33.44 -5.22
CA GLU A 81 -5.31 -34.60 -4.35
C GLU A 81 -3.87 -34.68 -3.86
N VAL A 82 -2.90 -34.35 -4.72
CA VAL A 82 -1.48 -34.25 -4.34
C VAL A 82 -1.27 -33.09 -3.37
N GLY A 83 -1.90 -31.94 -3.60
CA GLY A 83 -1.91 -30.82 -2.66
C GLY A 83 -2.51 -31.18 -1.30
N ALA A 84 -3.62 -31.92 -1.27
CA ALA A 84 -4.22 -32.41 -0.03
C ALA A 84 -3.32 -33.44 0.70
N ARG A 85 -2.64 -34.34 -0.02
CA ARG A 85 -1.70 -35.31 0.56
C ARG A 85 -0.41 -34.66 1.08
N ILE A 86 0.13 -33.67 0.38
CA ILE A 86 1.29 -32.88 0.83
C ILE A 86 0.88 -32.03 2.04
N THR A 87 -0.27 -31.37 2.01
CA THR A 87 -0.76 -30.59 3.15
C THR A 87 -1.01 -31.49 4.36
N LYS A 88 -1.57 -32.69 4.17
CA LYS A 88 -1.71 -33.70 5.22
C LYS A 88 -0.35 -34.16 5.75
N ALA A 89 0.61 -34.49 4.88
CA ALA A 89 1.96 -34.87 5.29
C ALA A 89 2.67 -33.73 6.05
N VAL A 90 2.60 -32.48 5.60
CA VAL A 90 3.17 -31.31 6.28
C VAL A 90 2.43 -31.00 7.59
N THR A 91 1.14 -31.30 7.68
CA THR A 91 0.33 -31.03 8.88
C THR A 91 0.42 -32.12 9.95
N THR A 92 0.58 -33.39 9.57
CA THR A 92 0.56 -34.53 10.50
C THR A 92 1.89 -35.26 10.66
N SER A 93 2.88 -35.04 9.79
CA SER A 93 4.20 -35.66 9.99
C SER A 93 4.98 -34.92 11.07
N ASP A 94 5.78 -35.68 11.83
CA ASP A 94 6.67 -35.13 12.85
C ASP A 94 7.65 -34.11 12.26
N LEU A 95 8.09 -34.32 11.01
CA LEU A 95 8.95 -33.38 10.29
C LEU A 95 8.20 -32.07 9.97
N GLY A 96 6.98 -32.15 9.44
CA GLY A 96 6.18 -30.97 9.12
C GLY A 96 5.70 -30.21 10.37
N ILE A 97 5.48 -30.90 11.48
CA ILE A 97 5.25 -30.30 12.80
C ILE A 97 6.53 -29.63 13.32
N SER A 98 7.69 -30.28 13.17
CA SER A 98 9.00 -29.75 13.58
C SER A 98 9.37 -28.48 12.81
N VAL A 99 9.20 -28.47 11.48
CA VAL A 99 9.44 -27.29 10.64
C VAL A 99 8.51 -26.14 11.03
N ARG A 100 7.21 -26.39 11.22
CA ARG A 100 6.28 -25.32 11.69
C ARG A 100 6.64 -24.81 13.07
N ARG A 101 6.99 -25.67 14.02
CA ARG A 101 7.47 -25.24 15.35
C ARG A 101 8.76 -24.43 15.23
N SER A 102 9.67 -24.79 14.32
CA SER A 102 10.89 -24.03 14.07
C SER A 102 10.62 -22.67 13.46
N VAL A 103 9.67 -22.56 12.52
CA VAL A 103 9.26 -21.30 11.89
C VAL A 103 8.57 -20.40 12.92
N VAL A 104 7.62 -20.93 13.69
CA VAL A 104 6.93 -20.18 14.77
C VAL A 104 7.92 -19.71 15.83
N LYS A 105 8.85 -20.58 16.27
CA LYS A 105 9.92 -20.18 17.19
C LYS A 105 10.85 -19.14 16.58
N GLY A 106 11.16 -19.25 15.29
CA GLY A 106 11.95 -18.25 14.56
C GLY A 106 11.27 -16.88 14.55
N ALA A 107 9.97 -16.86 14.23
CA ALA A 107 9.16 -15.64 14.27
C ALA A 107 9.11 -15.03 15.68
N GLN A 108 8.88 -15.85 16.72
CA GLN A 108 8.89 -15.41 18.12
C GLN A 108 10.27 -14.86 18.56
N ILE A 109 11.36 -15.45 18.08
CA ILE A 109 12.71 -14.95 18.39
C ILE A 109 12.94 -13.60 17.72
N ILE A 110 12.54 -13.43 16.45
CA ILE A 110 12.66 -12.16 15.72
C ILE A 110 11.81 -11.08 16.39
N ASP A 111 10.56 -11.39 16.71
CA ASP A 111 9.65 -10.49 17.46
C ASP A 111 10.23 -10.08 18.82
N SER A 112 10.82 -11.03 19.56
CA SER A 112 11.49 -10.72 20.83
C SER A 112 12.77 -9.89 20.66
N LEU A 113 13.46 -10.01 19.53
CA LEU A 113 14.62 -9.20 19.19
C LEU A 113 14.17 -7.80 18.82
N ASP A 114 13.08 -7.67 18.07
CA ASP A 114 12.49 -6.40 17.67
C ASP A 114 12.02 -5.61 18.89
N GLY A 115 11.23 -6.22 19.77
CA GLY A 115 10.81 -5.58 21.02
C GLY A 115 11.98 -5.23 21.96
N LYS A 116 13.10 -5.96 21.91
CA LYS A 116 14.34 -5.57 22.62
C LYS A 116 15.06 -4.40 21.95
N TRP A 117 15.03 -4.34 20.62
CA TRP A 117 15.58 -3.23 19.85
C TRP A 117 14.76 -1.96 20.04
N GLU A 118 13.43 -2.04 20.09
CA GLU A 118 12.54 -0.93 20.44
C GLU A 118 12.84 -0.43 21.85
N LYS A 119 12.87 -1.34 22.84
CA LYS A 119 13.17 -0.97 24.22
C LYS A 119 14.57 -0.35 24.36
N PHE A 120 15.56 -0.90 23.66
CA PHE A 120 16.90 -0.30 23.60
C PHE A 120 16.87 1.08 22.94
N SER A 121 16.09 1.25 21.87
CA SER A 121 15.91 2.54 21.18
C SER A 121 15.28 3.58 22.10
N ASP A 122 14.26 3.20 22.87
CA ASP A 122 13.55 4.09 23.79
C ASP A 122 14.38 4.43 25.02
N ASP A 123 15.00 3.43 25.66
CA ASP A 123 15.85 3.60 26.83
C ASP A 123 17.06 4.52 26.54
N ASN A 124 17.56 4.52 25.30
CA ASN A 124 18.65 5.40 24.86
C ASN A 124 18.15 6.70 24.22
N GLY A 125 16.84 6.95 24.20
CA GLY A 125 16.24 8.12 23.56
C GLY A 125 16.54 8.23 22.06
N LEU A 126 16.89 7.13 21.40
CA LEU A 126 17.22 7.10 19.97
C LEU A 126 15.98 7.42 19.12
N GLY A 127 14.78 7.02 19.56
CA GLY A 127 13.51 7.41 18.91
C GLY A 127 13.27 8.92 18.98
N ALA A 128 13.41 9.53 20.16
CA ALA A 128 13.29 10.97 20.35
C ALA A 128 14.42 11.76 19.65
N ALA A 129 15.63 11.21 19.61
CA ALA A 129 16.76 11.79 18.90
C ALA A 129 16.54 11.77 17.37
N ARG A 130 15.91 10.73 16.81
CA ARG A 130 15.46 10.70 15.40
C ARG A 130 14.38 11.74 15.12
N PHE A 131 13.47 11.98 16.06
CA PHE A 131 12.44 13.00 15.91
C PHE A 131 13.03 14.42 15.80
N ASN A 132 14.13 14.67 16.51
CA ASN A 132 14.82 15.96 16.55
C ASN A 132 15.96 16.12 15.53
N GLN A 133 16.13 15.20 14.57
CA GLN A 133 17.17 15.34 13.55
C GLN A 133 16.87 16.51 12.59
N GLU A 134 17.80 17.45 12.52
CA GLU A 134 17.83 18.48 11.48
C GLU A 134 17.90 17.80 10.10
N GLY A 135 16.81 17.85 9.33
CA GLY A 135 16.69 17.20 8.03
C GLY A 135 15.53 16.21 7.90
N ARG A 136 14.82 15.88 8.98
CA ARG A 136 13.57 15.12 8.87
C ARG A 136 12.55 15.94 8.04
N PRO A 137 11.95 15.38 6.99
CA PRO A 137 10.85 16.05 6.30
C PRO A 137 9.73 16.29 7.31
N LYS A 138 9.17 17.51 7.31
CA LYS A 138 8.08 17.86 8.22
C LYS A 138 6.91 16.88 8.01
N PRO A 139 6.22 16.44 9.08
CA PRO A 139 5.05 15.59 8.94
C PRO A 139 4.11 16.16 7.89
N ARG A 140 3.69 15.32 6.94
CA ARG A 140 2.75 15.73 5.90
C ARG A 140 1.40 15.98 6.58
N VAL A 141 0.95 17.22 6.59
CA VAL A 141 -0.36 17.58 7.14
C VAL A 141 -1.41 17.28 6.09
N VAL A 142 -2.23 16.26 6.33
CA VAL A 142 -3.38 15.95 5.49
C VAL A 142 -4.49 16.96 5.79
N PRO A 143 -5.03 17.66 4.78
CA PRO A 143 -6.12 18.61 5.00
C PRO A 143 -7.41 17.90 5.45
N GLU A 144 -8.33 18.64 6.05
CA GLU A 144 -9.66 18.11 6.36
C GLU A 144 -10.47 17.87 5.07
N LEU A 145 -11.25 16.78 5.07
CA LEU A 145 -12.15 16.44 3.97
C LEU A 145 -13.18 17.56 3.74
N ARG A 146 -13.48 17.80 2.47
CA ARG A 146 -14.63 18.63 2.09
C ARG A 146 -15.94 17.91 2.45
N PRO A 147 -17.07 18.64 2.58
CA PRO A 147 -18.37 18.02 2.79
C PRO A 147 -18.67 16.99 1.69
N LEU A 148 -19.08 15.79 2.11
CA LEU A 148 -19.41 14.69 1.21
C LEU A 148 -20.61 15.06 0.31
N ASN A 149 -20.48 14.81 -0.99
CA ASN A 149 -21.63 14.83 -1.89
C ASN A 149 -22.49 13.57 -1.68
N VAL A 150 -23.55 13.71 -0.88
CA VAL A 150 -24.44 12.60 -0.51
C VAL A 150 -25.15 11.96 -1.71
N GLY A 151 -25.48 12.74 -2.74
CA GLY A 151 -26.11 12.21 -3.96
C GLY A 151 -25.16 11.25 -4.68
N MET A 152 -23.94 11.72 -4.94
CA MET A 152 -22.87 10.93 -5.54
C MET A 152 -22.52 9.70 -4.70
N ALA A 153 -22.46 9.83 -3.37
CA ALA A 153 -22.17 8.72 -2.46
C ALA A 153 -23.23 7.60 -2.57
N LYS A 154 -24.52 7.95 -2.61
CA LYS A 154 -25.61 6.98 -2.80
C LYS A 154 -25.55 6.32 -4.17
N ASP A 155 -25.26 7.08 -5.21
CA ASP A 155 -25.11 6.55 -6.56
C ASP A 155 -23.94 5.56 -6.64
N ILE A 156 -22.81 5.85 -6.00
CA ILE A 156 -21.65 4.94 -5.94
C ILE A 156 -22.00 3.60 -5.28
N LEU A 157 -22.70 3.61 -4.13
CA LEU A 157 -23.13 2.38 -3.45
C LEU A 157 -24.07 1.57 -4.34
N LYS A 158 -25.06 2.23 -4.95
CA LYS A 158 -26.00 1.57 -5.86
C LYS A 158 -25.29 0.96 -7.07
N LEU A 159 -24.37 1.68 -7.70
CA LEU A 159 -23.59 1.18 -8.83
C LEU A 159 -22.70 -0.01 -8.43
N SER A 160 -22.23 -0.04 -7.19
CA SER A 160 -21.48 -1.16 -6.62
C SER A 160 -22.37 -2.40 -6.52
N ASP A 161 -23.58 -2.26 -5.97
CA ASP A 161 -24.55 -3.35 -5.85
C ASP A 161 -24.96 -3.88 -7.24
N ASP A 162 -25.31 -2.98 -8.16
CA ASP A 162 -25.70 -3.32 -9.52
C ASP A 162 -24.58 -4.09 -10.26
N SER A 163 -23.33 -3.65 -10.11
CA SER A 163 -22.16 -4.33 -10.72
C SER A 163 -21.88 -5.69 -10.10
N PHE A 164 -22.07 -5.82 -8.79
CA PHE A 164 -21.90 -7.09 -8.10
C PHE A 164 -22.96 -8.10 -8.52
N ILE A 165 -24.22 -7.66 -8.60
CA ILE A 165 -25.36 -8.46 -9.06
C ILE A 165 -25.18 -8.91 -10.50
N GLU A 166 -24.76 -8.01 -11.39
CA GLU A 166 -24.53 -8.31 -12.80
C GLU A 166 -23.52 -9.44 -12.99
N ILE A 167 -22.42 -9.42 -12.23
CA ILE A 167 -21.32 -10.39 -12.37
C ILE A 167 -21.63 -11.72 -11.70
N THR A 168 -22.25 -11.67 -10.52
CA THR A 168 -22.55 -12.88 -9.74
C THR A 168 -23.88 -13.53 -10.12
N LYS A 169 -24.75 -12.79 -10.81
CA LYS A 169 -26.12 -13.19 -11.19
C LYS A 169 -26.98 -13.59 -10.00
N ILE A 170 -26.72 -13.01 -8.83
CA ILE A 170 -27.59 -13.16 -7.65
C ILE A 170 -28.84 -12.30 -7.80
N SER A 171 -29.87 -12.59 -7.02
CA SER A 171 -31.05 -11.71 -6.96
C SER A 171 -30.78 -10.51 -6.04
N GLN A 172 -31.43 -9.37 -6.31
CA GLN A 172 -31.40 -8.21 -5.42
C GLN A 172 -31.84 -8.57 -4.00
N ALA A 173 -32.91 -9.38 -3.87
CA ALA A 173 -33.42 -9.81 -2.57
C ALA A 173 -32.40 -10.61 -1.76
N ASP A 174 -31.58 -11.45 -2.41
CA ASP A 174 -30.50 -12.18 -1.73
C ASP A 174 -29.42 -11.23 -1.20
N LEU A 175 -29.10 -10.18 -1.97
CA LEU A 175 -28.14 -9.17 -1.56
C LEU A 175 -28.68 -8.38 -0.37
N ASP A 176 -29.91 -7.88 -0.46
CA ASP A 176 -30.55 -7.10 0.60
C ASP A 176 -30.60 -7.88 1.93
N LEU A 177 -30.99 -9.15 1.88
CA LEU A 177 -30.99 -10.02 3.06
C LEU A 177 -29.59 -10.18 3.68
N GLN A 178 -28.55 -10.26 2.85
CA GLN A 178 -27.18 -10.35 3.35
C GLN A 178 -26.70 -9.00 3.92
N LEU A 179 -27.06 -7.88 3.29
CA LEU A 179 -26.75 -6.54 3.79
C LEU A 179 -27.36 -6.33 5.18
N GLU A 180 -28.65 -6.63 5.37
CA GLU A 180 -29.34 -6.53 6.66
C GLU A 180 -28.67 -7.42 7.73
N LYS A 181 -28.25 -8.63 7.35
CA LYS A 181 -27.56 -9.55 8.25
C LYS A 181 -26.19 -9.01 8.68
N VAL A 182 -25.40 -8.48 7.75
CA VAL A 182 -24.09 -7.89 8.07
C VAL A 182 -24.29 -6.66 8.94
N GLU A 183 -25.20 -5.76 8.54
CA GLU A 183 -25.52 -4.54 9.27
C GLU A 183 -25.94 -4.84 10.71
N SER A 184 -26.90 -5.73 10.93
CA SER A 184 -27.36 -6.10 12.28
C SER A 184 -26.24 -6.68 13.17
N THR A 185 -25.21 -7.27 12.55
CA THR A 185 -24.05 -7.81 13.26
C THR A 185 -23.08 -6.70 13.68
N VAL A 186 -22.80 -5.73 12.80
CA VAL A 186 -21.71 -4.76 13.01
C VAL A 186 -22.16 -3.39 13.52
N ARG A 187 -23.43 -3.04 13.33
CA ARG A 187 -24.01 -1.73 13.69
C ARG A 187 -23.63 -1.27 15.09
N LYS A 188 -23.83 -2.13 16.10
CA LYS A 188 -23.54 -1.79 17.51
C LYS A 188 -22.07 -1.45 17.77
N SER A 189 -21.15 -2.03 17.02
CA SER A 189 -19.71 -1.75 17.17
C SER A 189 -19.36 -0.37 16.61
N TYR A 190 -19.97 0.02 15.49
CA TYR A 190 -19.78 1.33 14.89
C TYR A 190 -20.49 2.45 15.68
N GLU A 191 -21.70 2.20 16.21
CA GLU A 191 -22.39 3.13 17.11
C GLU A 191 -21.55 3.42 18.37
N ARG A 192 -20.91 2.39 18.95
CA ARG A 192 -19.98 2.56 20.09
C ARG A 192 -18.73 3.38 19.74
N SER A 193 -18.35 3.39 18.46
CA SER A 193 -17.23 4.18 17.94
C SER A 193 -17.63 5.63 17.63
N GLY A 194 -18.87 6.03 17.96
CA GLY A 194 -19.35 7.40 17.86
C GLY A 194 -19.96 7.77 16.51
N ILE A 195 -20.33 6.79 15.67
CA ILE A 195 -21.09 7.04 14.45
C ILE A 195 -22.58 7.14 14.79
N ASP A 196 -23.21 8.27 14.44
CA ASP A 196 -24.64 8.54 14.64
C ASP A 196 -25.43 8.30 13.35
N LEU A 197 -25.94 7.08 13.17
CA LEU A 197 -26.67 6.62 11.97
C LEU A 197 -28.09 7.23 11.80
N SER A 198 -28.44 8.25 12.59
CA SER A 198 -29.79 8.84 12.59
C SER A 198 -29.94 10.11 11.73
N ARG A 199 -28.84 10.59 11.12
CA ARG A 199 -28.76 11.90 10.44
C ARG A 199 -28.48 11.76 8.94
N GLU A 200 -28.27 12.89 8.27
CA GLU A 200 -27.77 12.91 6.88
C GLU A 200 -26.41 12.23 6.79
N MET A 201 -26.18 11.47 5.70
CA MET A 201 -24.98 10.66 5.49
C MET A 201 -23.71 11.51 5.49
N THR A 202 -22.92 11.37 6.53
CA THR A 202 -21.58 11.92 6.70
C THR A 202 -20.51 11.02 6.07
N SER A 203 -19.27 11.51 6.03
CA SER A 203 -18.14 10.75 5.50
C SER A 203 -17.91 9.42 6.23
N LYS A 204 -18.06 9.42 7.56
CA LYS A 204 -17.91 8.21 8.39
C LYS A 204 -19.04 7.20 8.18
N GLU A 205 -20.26 7.70 7.97
CA GLU A 205 -21.41 6.84 7.68
C GLU A 205 -21.28 6.22 6.29
N PHE A 206 -20.80 6.97 5.29
CA PHE A 206 -20.52 6.42 3.98
C PHE A 206 -19.49 5.29 4.03
N ASP A 207 -18.36 5.47 4.74
CA ASP A 207 -17.36 4.41 4.93
C ASP A 207 -17.96 3.17 5.63
N TYR A 208 -18.80 3.38 6.64
CA TYR A 208 -19.54 2.31 7.30
C TYR A 208 -20.45 1.53 6.32
N TYR A 209 -21.19 2.23 5.46
CA TYR A 209 -21.99 1.58 4.42
C TYR A 209 -21.11 0.85 3.40
N CYS A 210 -19.98 1.42 2.99
CA CYS A 210 -19.03 0.74 2.12
C CYS A 210 -18.55 -0.59 2.74
N TYR A 211 -18.22 -0.59 4.03
CA TYR A 211 -17.87 -1.81 4.75
C TYR A 211 -19.00 -2.85 4.72
N ILE A 212 -20.24 -2.46 5.04
CA ILE A 212 -21.39 -3.39 5.03
C ILE A 212 -21.56 -4.03 3.65
N HIS A 213 -21.59 -3.21 2.60
CA HIS A 213 -21.83 -3.68 1.24
C HIS A 213 -20.74 -4.65 0.79
N PHE A 214 -19.48 -4.26 0.92
CA PHE A 214 -18.37 -5.11 0.47
C PHE A 214 -18.17 -6.35 1.34
N LYS A 215 -18.47 -6.28 2.65
CA LYS A 215 -18.50 -7.46 3.51
C LYS A 215 -19.59 -8.44 3.09
N ALA A 216 -20.78 -7.94 2.75
CA ALA A 216 -21.88 -8.76 2.24
C ALA A 216 -21.53 -9.43 0.91
N TYR A 217 -20.89 -8.69 -0.01
CA TYR A 217 -20.38 -9.26 -1.27
C TYR A 217 -19.43 -10.42 -1.01
N CYS A 218 -18.45 -10.21 -0.11
CA CYS A 218 -17.48 -11.21 0.25
C CYS A 218 -18.12 -12.46 0.88
N ASP A 219 -19.08 -12.28 1.79
CA ASP A 219 -19.81 -13.40 2.41
C ASP A 219 -20.62 -14.19 1.39
N LEU A 220 -21.21 -13.53 0.40
CA LEU A 220 -21.94 -14.20 -0.69
C LEU A 220 -20.99 -14.96 -1.61
N ILE A 221 -19.85 -14.36 -1.99
CA ILE A 221 -18.81 -15.02 -2.80
C ILE A 221 -18.31 -16.29 -2.10
N VAL A 222 -17.95 -16.19 -0.82
CA VAL A 222 -17.42 -17.32 -0.03
C VAL A 222 -18.50 -18.36 0.24
N GLY A 223 -19.69 -17.93 0.67
CA GLY A 223 -20.78 -18.81 1.06
C GLY A 223 -21.35 -19.62 -0.11
N ARG A 224 -21.48 -19.01 -1.29
CA ARG A 224 -22.01 -19.67 -2.50
C ARG A 224 -20.92 -20.28 -3.40
N LYS A 225 -19.64 -20.04 -3.10
CA LYS A 225 -18.47 -20.52 -3.87
C LYS A 225 -18.53 -20.13 -5.35
N PHE A 226 -18.91 -18.89 -5.64
CA PHE A 226 -18.93 -18.39 -7.01
C PHE A 226 -17.52 -18.32 -7.61
N SER A 227 -17.40 -18.57 -8.91
CA SER A 227 -16.23 -18.17 -9.69
C SER A 227 -16.25 -16.65 -9.88
N PHE A 228 -15.85 -15.91 -8.86
CA PHE A 228 -15.84 -14.45 -8.88
C PHE A 228 -14.56 -13.94 -9.55
N ASN A 229 -14.69 -13.26 -10.69
CA ASN A 229 -13.58 -12.57 -11.32
C ASN A 229 -13.51 -11.13 -10.79
N ARG A 230 -12.61 -10.90 -9.83
CA ARG A 230 -12.36 -9.58 -9.22
C ARG A 230 -12.12 -8.51 -10.28
N LYS A 231 -11.22 -8.76 -11.25
CA LYS A 231 -10.87 -7.76 -12.26
C LYS A 231 -12.07 -7.37 -13.12
N SER A 232 -12.94 -8.33 -13.48
CA SER A 232 -14.17 -8.02 -14.20
C SER A 232 -15.11 -7.12 -13.39
N PHE A 233 -15.17 -7.29 -12.07
CA PHE A 233 -15.96 -6.43 -11.18
C PHE A 233 -15.38 -5.03 -11.05
N GLU A 234 -14.08 -4.93 -10.82
CA GLU A 234 -13.40 -3.64 -10.72
C GLU A 234 -13.57 -2.82 -12.01
N ASN A 235 -13.40 -3.45 -13.18
CA ASN A 235 -13.57 -2.78 -14.47
C ASN A 235 -15.05 -2.39 -14.73
N ALA A 236 -16.01 -3.29 -14.46
CA ALA A 236 -17.43 -2.98 -14.65
C ALA A 236 -17.91 -1.85 -13.73
N LEU A 237 -17.44 -1.85 -12.49
CA LEU A 237 -17.75 -0.79 -11.52
C LEU A 237 -17.06 0.52 -11.92
N GLY A 238 -15.77 0.50 -12.23
CA GLY A 238 -15.01 1.67 -12.67
C GLY A 238 -15.65 2.37 -13.88
N ASP A 239 -16.13 1.59 -14.84
CA ASP A 239 -16.82 2.11 -16.02
C ASP A 239 -18.13 2.84 -15.69
N LYS A 240 -18.91 2.31 -14.76
CA LYS A 240 -20.14 2.97 -14.28
C LYS A 240 -19.82 4.20 -13.43
N LEU A 241 -18.78 4.12 -12.59
CA LEU A 241 -18.33 5.21 -11.74
C LEU A 241 -17.86 6.42 -12.56
N LEU A 242 -17.25 6.21 -13.72
CA LEU A 242 -16.80 7.31 -14.59
C LEU A 242 -17.93 8.28 -14.93
N GLY A 243 -19.13 7.77 -15.22
CA GLY A 243 -20.29 8.61 -15.55
C GLY A 243 -20.78 9.48 -14.39
N VAL A 244 -20.52 9.07 -13.15
CA VAL A 244 -20.91 9.79 -11.93
C VAL A 244 -19.78 10.73 -11.47
N VAL A 245 -18.54 10.23 -11.39
CA VAL A 245 -17.38 10.97 -10.91
C VAL A 245 -16.95 12.04 -11.92
N PHE A 246 -17.01 11.74 -13.22
CA PHE A 246 -16.58 12.65 -14.28
C PHE A 246 -17.55 12.61 -15.47
N PRO A 247 -18.74 13.24 -15.36
CA PRO A 247 -19.79 13.16 -16.38
C PRO A 247 -19.39 13.65 -17.78
N SER A 248 -18.38 14.51 -17.88
CA SER A 248 -17.84 15.01 -19.16
C SER A 248 -16.83 14.06 -19.83
N PHE A 249 -16.57 12.89 -19.26
CA PHE A 249 -15.62 11.92 -19.78
C PHE A 249 -15.93 11.52 -21.23
N GLU A 250 -17.17 11.15 -21.52
CA GLU A 250 -17.59 10.69 -22.85
C GLU A 250 -17.36 11.75 -23.94
N LYS A 251 -17.53 13.04 -23.60
CA LYS A 251 -17.24 14.14 -24.52
C LYS A 251 -15.75 14.20 -24.86
N LYS A 252 -14.88 14.13 -23.86
CA LYS A 252 -13.43 14.12 -24.06
C LYS A 252 -12.96 12.89 -24.84
N LEU A 253 -13.54 11.73 -24.56
CA LEU A 253 -13.25 10.50 -25.27
C LEU A 253 -13.68 10.59 -26.75
N ALA A 254 -14.83 11.20 -27.05
CA ALA A 254 -15.26 11.45 -28.42
C ALA A 254 -14.32 12.41 -29.18
N GLU A 255 -13.77 13.43 -28.50
CA GLU A 255 -12.76 14.33 -29.05
C GLU A 255 -11.46 13.58 -29.37
N LEU A 256 -11.02 12.65 -28.50
CA LEU A 256 -9.87 11.79 -28.77
C LEU A 256 -10.11 10.89 -29.98
N ASN A 257 -11.24 10.20 -30.03
CA ASN A 257 -11.59 9.31 -31.14
C ASN A 257 -11.61 10.07 -32.48
N SER A 258 -12.03 11.33 -32.47
CA SER A 258 -12.01 12.20 -33.64
C SER A 258 -10.58 12.57 -34.06
N LYS A 259 -9.68 12.83 -33.09
CA LYS A 259 -8.25 13.10 -33.35
C LYS A 259 -7.49 11.87 -33.84
N GLN A 260 -7.88 10.68 -33.36
CA GLN A 260 -7.27 9.41 -33.73
C GLN A 260 -7.84 8.82 -35.02
N GLN A 261 -8.90 9.42 -35.58
CA GLN A 261 -9.53 8.93 -36.80
C GLN A 261 -8.54 8.96 -37.98
N GLY A 262 -8.23 7.78 -38.52
CA GLY A 262 -7.28 7.63 -39.63
C GLY A 262 -5.81 7.47 -39.22
N LEU A 263 -5.50 7.55 -37.93
CA LEU A 263 -4.20 7.14 -37.41
C LEU A 263 -4.12 5.60 -37.38
N LYS A 264 -2.93 5.06 -37.65
CA LYS A 264 -2.69 3.64 -37.42
C LYS A 264 -2.70 3.37 -35.91
N PRO A 265 -3.33 2.27 -35.44
CA PRO A 265 -3.14 1.80 -34.07
C PRO A 265 -1.65 1.72 -33.74
N ASN A 266 -1.29 2.10 -32.51
CA ASN A 266 0.08 2.13 -32.00
C ASN A 266 1.03 3.08 -32.76
N SER A 267 0.52 4.00 -33.59
CA SER A 267 1.37 5.07 -34.10
C SER A 267 1.78 6.00 -32.95
N LYS A 268 2.95 6.62 -33.08
CA LYS A 268 3.44 7.63 -32.13
C LYS A 268 2.39 8.71 -31.83
N ASP A 269 1.71 9.21 -32.85
CA ASP A 269 0.67 10.22 -32.68
C ASP A 269 -0.57 9.67 -31.96
N CYS A 270 -0.93 8.40 -32.19
CA CYS A 270 -2.06 7.75 -31.50
C CYS A 270 -1.74 7.56 -30.00
N LEU A 271 -0.53 7.08 -29.69
CA LEU A 271 -0.02 6.90 -28.33
C LEU A 271 0.05 8.24 -27.58
N MET A 272 0.65 9.27 -28.18
CA MET A 272 0.75 10.61 -27.59
C MET A 272 -0.62 11.22 -27.29
N ASN A 273 -1.56 11.16 -28.25
CA ASN A 273 -2.90 11.67 -28.01
C ASN A 273 -3.64 10.92 -26.88
N GLY A 274 -3.44 9.60 -26.80
CA GLY A 274 -4.05 8.75 -25.77
C GLY A 274 -3.51 9.05 -24.38
N ILE A 275 -2.18 9.12 -24.23
CA ILE A 275 -1.53 9.39 -22.94
C ILE A 275 -1.79 10.83 -22.48
N ASP A 276 -1.74 11.83 -23.37
CA ASP A 276 -2.06 13.22 -23.03
C ASP A 276 -3.49 13.34 -22.48
N LEU A 277 -4.45 12.64 -23.10
CA LEU A 277 -5.81 12.62 -22.57
C LEU A 277 -5.89 11.85 -21.24
N ALA A 278 -5.22 10.70 -21.12
CA ALA A 278 -5.23 9.91 -19.89
C ALA A 278 -4.72 10.71 -18.68
N LEU A 279 -3.62 11.45 -18.85
CA LEU A 279 -3.07 12.33 -17.82
C LEU A 279 -4.05 13.47 -17.47
N SER A 280 -4.61 14.15 -18.48
CA SER A 280 -5.58 15.23 -18.26
C SER A 280 -6.88 14.75 -17.57
N VAL A 281 -7.39 13.58 -17.95
CA VAL A 281 -8.60 13.01 -17.33
C VAL A 281 -8.32 12.57 -15.90
N THR A 282 -7.14 12.01 -15.64
CA THR A 282 -6.72 11.64 -14.27
C THR A 282 -6.73 12.87 -13.36
N ASP A 283 -6.21 14.00 -13.82
CA ASP A 283 -6.22 15.27 -13.07
C ASP A 283 -7.64 15.76 -12.76
N ASP A 284 -8.54 15.69 -13.75
CA ASP A 284 -9.94 16.09 -13.57
C ASP A 284 -10.70 15.16 -12.63
N ILE A 285 -10.45 13.85 -12.69
CA ILE A 285 -11.02 12.86 -11.78
C ILE A 285 -10.56 13.15 -10.35
N MET A 286 -9.26 13.33 -10.13
CA MET A 286 -8.71 13.65 -8.80
C MET A 286 -9.33 14.94 -8.25
N LYS A 287 -9.45 15.97 -9.09
CA LYS A 287 -10.11 17.22 -8.71
C LYS A 287 -11.58 16.99 -8.33
N SER A 288 -12.32 16.21 -9.11
CA SER A 288 -13.72 15.88 -8.82
C SER A 288 -13.87 15.12 -7.49
N LEU A 289 -13.01 14.13 -7.22
CA LEU A 289 -13.01 13.38 -5.96
C LEU A 289 -12.76 14.29 -4.75
N VAL A 290 -11.84 15.24 -4.87
CA VAL A 290 -11.57 16.24 -3.82
C VAL A 290 -12.75 17.20 -3.65
N GLU A 291 -13.32 17.71 -4.75
CA GLU A 291 -14.45 18.63 -4.72
C GLU A 291 -15.71 18.02 -4.09
N ASN A 292 -15.93 16.73 -4.29
CA ASN A 292 -17.07 15.99 -3.76
C ASN A 292 -16.83 15.33 -2.39
N GLY A 293 -15.67 15.55 -1.77
CA GLY A 293 -15.38 15.10 -0.41
C GLY A 293 -15.06 13.60 -0.27
N PHE A 294 -14.58 12.95 -1.32
CA PHE A 294 -14.14 11.54 -1.28
C PHE A 294 -12.67 11.37 -0.88
N VAL A 295 -11.84 12.34 -1.26
CA VAL A 295 -10.41 12.38 -0.93
C VAL A 295 -10.08 13.78 -0.45
N ALA A 296 -9.20 13.92 0.55
CA ALA A 296 -8.84 15.24 1.08
C ALA A 296 -7.90 15.99 0.13
N GLN A 297 -6.93 15.26 -0.44
CA GLN A 297 -5.99 15.76 -1.42
C GLN A 297 -5.53 14.63 -2.35
N ALA A 298 -5.44 14.92 -3.64
CA ALA A 298 -4.92 13.99 -4.64
C ALA A 298 -4.09 14.76 -5.66
N GLU A 299 -2.92 14.22 -6.00
CA GLU A 299 -2.01 14.78 -6.99
C GLU A 299 -1.22 13.62 -7.62
N ARG A 300 -0.96 13.65 -8.92
CA ARG A 300 -0.09 12.67 -9.58
C ARG A 300 1.30 13.26 -9.78
N ASN A 301 2.33 12.41 -9.87
CA ASN A 301 3.64 12.85 -10.34
C ASN A 301 3.60 13.31 -11.81
N ASP A 302 4.53 14.21 -12.14
CA ASP A 302 4.81 14.55 -13.53
C ASP A 302 5.49 13.38 -14.24
N VAL A 303 5.10 13.17 -15.49
CA VAL A 303 5.75 12.20 -16.38
C VAL A 303 6.96 12.88 -17.00
N ASP A 304 8.14 12.29 -16.79
CA ASP A 304 9.38 12.76 -17.41
C ASP A 304 9.26 12.68 -18.95
N PRO A 305 9.46 13.79 -19.69
CA PRO A 305 9.41 13.79 -21.15
C PRO A 305 10.35 12.77 -21.80
N ASP A 306 11.50 12.49 -21.19
CA ASP A 306 12.45 11.50 -21.71
C ASP A 306 11.89 10.08 -21.56
N ARG A 307 11.26 9.77 -20.42
CA ARG A 307 10.56 8.49 -20.22
C ARG A 307 9.36 8.33 -21.14
N LEU A 308 8.63 9.40 -21.40
CA LEU A 308 7.51 9.39 -22.34
C LEU A 308 8.01 9.06 -23.76
N LYS A 309 9.15 9.62 -24.16
CA LYS A 309 9.78 9.29 -25.44
C LYS A 309 10.26 7.84 -25.48
N ASP A 310 10.93 7.38 -24.43
CA ASP A 310 11.38 5.99 -24.33
C ASP A 310 10.19 5.01 -24.40
N TRP A 311 9.05 5.33 -23.79
CA TRP A 311 7.83 4.53 -23.88
C TRP A 311 7.26 4.45 -25.29
N ILE A 312 7.23 5.56 -26.03
CA ILE A 312 6.81 5.57 -27.45
C ILE A 312 7.73 4.71 -28.31
N ASP A 313 9.01 4.71 -27.98
CA ASP A 313 10.05 3.94 -28.68
C ASP A 313 10.13 2.48 -28.16
N ASP A 314 9.22 2.06 -27.29
CA ASP A 314 9.14 0.73 -26.66
C ASP A 314 10.41 0.33 -25.88
N LEU A 315 10.99 1.32 -25.18
CA LEU A 315 12.22 1.17 -24.39
C LEU A 315 11.97 1.17 -22.88
N ALA A 316 10.83 1.69 -22.42
CA ALA A 316 10.51 1.80 -20.99
C ALA A 316 9.00 1.93 -20.73
N ASP A 317 8.54 1.49 -19.57
CA ASP A 317 7.16 1.69 -19.12
C ASP A 317 6.93 3.10 -18.57
N ILE A 318 5.69 3.59 -18.65
CA ILE A 318 5.28 4.80 -17.92
C ILE A 318 4.81 4.41 -16.53
N GLN A 319 5.31 5.11 -15.52
CA GLN A 319 4.91 4.94 -14.12
C GLN A 319 4.29 6.22 -13.58
N LEU A 320 3.04 6.11 -13.14
CA LEU A 320 2.28 7.17 -12.48
C LEU A 320 2.11 6.82 -11.01
N SER A 321 2.45 7.76 -10.14
CA SER A 321 2.30 7.69 -8.71
C SER A 321 1.27 8.73 -8.29
N ILE A 322 0.15 8.26 -7.72
CA ILE A 322 -0.98 9.09 -7.31
C ILE A 322 -1.21 8.90 -5.80
N PRO A 323 -0.62 9.75 -4.95
CA PRO A 323 -1.02 9.87 -3.55
C PRO A 323 -2.47 10.35 -3.41
N LEU A 324 -3.29 9.56 -2.73
CA LEU A 324 -4.64 9.88 -2.27
C LEU A 324 -4.61 10.05 -0.75
N ASP A 325 -4.57 11.30 -0.28
CA ASP A 325 -4.60 11.62 1.14
C ASP A 325 -6.03 11.68 1.65
N GLY A 326 -6.29 11.04 2.79
CA GLY A 326 -7.60 11.09 3.45
C GLY A 326 -8.72 10.49 2.61
N ASP A 327 -8.45 9.41 1.87
CA ASP A 327 -9.51 8.65 1.19
C ASP A 327 -10.55 8.19 2.21
N ILE A 328 -11.81 8.56 1.97
CA ILE A 328 -12.95 8.29 2.84
C ILE A 328 -13.17 6.79 3.08
N THR A 329 -12.80 5.93 2.12
CA THR A 329 -13.03 4.47 2.17
C THR A 329 -11.89 3.69 2.83
N LEU A 330 -10.82 4.38 3.22
CA LEU A 330 -9.60 3.74 3.70
C LEU A 330 -9.81 2.80 4.88
N SER A 331 -10.64 3.21 5.85
CA SER A 331 -10.92 2.40 7.03
C SER A 331 -11.63 1.09 6.66
N SER A 332 -12.65 1.15 5.80
CA SER A 332 -13.33 -0.06 5.32
C SER A 332 -12.42 -0.95 4.46
N GLN A 333 -11.53 -0.37 3.64
CA GLN A 333 -10.53 -1.14 2.88
C GLN A 333 -9.61 -1.94 3.81
N VAL A 334 -8.98 -1.28 4.79
CA VAL A 334 -8.03 -1.91 5.72
C VAL A 334 -8.73 -3.01 6.51
N LEU A 335 -9.91 -2.75 7.08
CA LEU A 335 -10.66 -3.73 7.87
C LEU A 335 -11.03 -4.99 7.07
N LEU A 336 -11.42 -4.83 5.79
CA LEU A 336 -11.74 -5.96 4.93
C LEU A 336 -10.49 -6.76 4.55
N GLN A 337 -9.38 -6.08 4.27
CA GLN A 337 -8.11 -6.72 3.94
C GLN A 337 -7.52 -7.49 5.12
N GLU A 338 -7.57 -6.95 6.34
CA GLU A 338 -7.13 -7.63 7.56
C GLU A 338 -7.93 -8.92 7.83
N GLN A 339 -9.21 -8.94 7.42
CA GLN A 339 -10.05 -10.14 7.47
C GLN A 339 -9.75 -11.15 6.34
N GLY A 340 -8.80 -10.84 5.46
CA GLY A 340 -8.39 -11.68 4.34
C GLY A 340 -9.29 -11.57 3.10
N PHE A 341 -10.17 -10.56 3.04
CA PHE A 341 -11.00 -10.33 1.86
C PHE A 341 -10.22 -9.65 0.75
N ARG A 342 -10.60 -9.98 -0.49
CA ARG A 342 -9.95 -9.49 -1.71
C ARG A 342 -10.80 -8.49 -2.50
N VAL A 343 -12.02 -8.21 -2.04
CA VAL A 343 -12.94 -7.26 -2.67
C VAL A 343 -13.24 -6.21 -1.62
N TYR A 344 -12.88 -4.97 -1.92
CA TYR A 344 -12.96 -3.85 -1.00
C TYR A 344 -13.22 -2.55 -1.79
N PRO A 345 -13.77 -1.51 -1.15
CA PRO A 345 -14.24 -0.29 -1.82
C PRO A 345 -13.08 0.65 -2.18
N ASP A 346 -12.41 0.42 -3.31
CA ASP A 346 -11.37 1.33 -3.84
C ASP A 346 -11.86 2.06 -5.10
N PHE A 347 -12.84 2.96 -4.89
CA PHE A 347 -13.52 3.66 -5.98
C PHE A 347 -12.58 4.57 -6.77
N SER A 348 -11.63 5.21 -6.09
CA SER A 348 -10.62 6.08 -6.67
C SER A 348 -9.77 5.33 -7.69
N ARG A 349 -9.25 4.15 -7.32
CA ARG A 349 -8.50 3.31 -8.27
C ARG A 349 -9.36 2.80 -9.40
N PHE A 350 -10.56 2.29 -9.11
CA PHE A 350 -11.44 1.73 -10.15
C PHE A 350 -11.72 2.76 -11.25
N VAL A 351 -12.07 3.98 -10.86
CA VAL A 351 -12.43 5.03 -11.82
C VAL A 351 -11.21 5.53 -12.61
N ILE A 352 -10.05 5.68 -11.97
CA ILE A 352 -8.82 6.11 -12.64
C ILE A 352 -8.35 5.04 -13.65
N ASN A 353 -8.32 3.77 -13.24
CA ASN A 353 -7.92 2.68 -14.12
C ASN A 353 -8.84 2.58 -15.34
N SER A 354 -10.16 2.61 -15.13
CA SER A 354 -11.14 2.61 -16.24
C SER A 354 -10.94 3.79 -17.18
N ALA A 355 -10.64 4.99 -16.66
CA ALA A 355 -10.38 6.15 -17.51
C ALA A 355 -9.13 5.95 -18.39
N ILE A 356 -8.02 5.51 -17.79
CA ILE A 356 -6.76 5.31 -18.50
C ILE A 356 -6.91 4.19 -19.54
N GLU A 357 -7.50 3.05 -19.17
CA GLU A 357 -7.76 1.93 -20.09
C GLU A 357 -8.59 2.38 -21.30
N LYS A 358 -9.63 3.20 -21.08
CA LYS A 358 -10.46 3.74 -22.18
C LYS A 358 -9.72 4.75 -23.06
N CYS A 359 -8.87 5.60 -22.49
CA CYS A 359 -8.05 6.54 -23.27
C CYS A 359 -7.01 5.82 -24.14
N LEU A 360 -6.56 4.64 -23.70
CA LEU A 360 -5.55 3.83 -24.39
C LEU A 360 -6.13 2.64 -25.16
N ALA A 361 -7.46 2.52 -25.27
CA ALA A 361 -8.12 1.36 -25.89
C ALA A 361 -7.66 1.10 -27.35
N ALA A 362 -7.26 2.14 -28.08
CA ALA A 362 -6.77 2.03 -29.46
C ALA A 362 -5.29 1.56 -29.57
N THR A 363 -4.57 1.45 -28.44
CA THR A 363 -3.11 1.36 -28.40
C THR A 363 -2.56 0.00 -27.96
N ASN A 364 -3.41 -1.01 -27.71
CA ASN A 364 -3.04 -2.33 -27.16
C ASN A 364 -2.17 -2.31 -25.89
N GLN A 365 -1.95 -1.14 -25.28
CA GLN A 365 -1.13 -0.97 -24.09
C GLN A 365 -1.86 -1.58 -22.90
N ARG A 366 -1.10 -2.20 -22.01
CA ARG A 366 -1.64 -2.80 -20.80
C ARG A 366 -1.46 -1.85 -19.64
N VAL A 367 -2.53 -1.68 -18.86
CA VAL A 367 -2.50 -0.90 -17.62
C VAL A 367 -2.52 -1.87 -16.45
N SER A 368 -1.63 -1.64 -15.48
CA SER A 368 -1.61 -2.32 -14.19
C SER A 368 -1.50 -1.29 -13.07
N SER A 369 -2.02 -1.63 -11.89
CA SER A 369 -2.05 -0.72 -10.75
C SER A 369 -1.78 -1.49 -9.46
N ASP A 370 -0.85 -0.99 -8.66
CA ASP A 370 -0.59 -1.45 -7.30
C ASP A 370 -0.99 -0.37 -6.29
N GLU A 371 -1.42 -0.80 -5.10
CA GLU A 371 -1.80 0.07 -3.99
C GLU A 371 -0.77 -0.07 -2.86
N TYR A 372 -0.35 1.05 -2.28
CA TYR A 372 0.50 1.08 -1.10
C TYR A 372 -0.11 1.96 -0.02
N TYR A 373 -0.31 1.38 1.17
CA TYR A 373 -0.81 2.10 2.34
C TYR A 373 0.34 2.75 3.10
N MET A 374 0.26 4.07 3.27
CA MET A 374 1.33 4.86 3.90
C MET A 374 0.83 5.53 5.17
N ASP A 375 1.62 5.41 6.24
CA ASP A 375 1.53 6.29 7.40
C ASP A 375 2.34 7.57 7.13
N THR A 376 1.67 8.71 7.21
CA THR A 376 2.29 10.02 6.98
C THR A 376 3.04 10.55 8.21
N ASN A 377 2.87 9.92 9.38
CA ASN A 377 3.52 10.31 10.62
C ASN A 377 4.88 9.62 10.84
N TYR A 378 5.25 8.60 10.05
CA TYR A 378 6.51 7.86 10.19
C TYR A 378 6.77 7.51 11.67
N SER A 379 5.80 6.81 12.27
CA SER A 379 5.95 6.24 13.61
C SER A 379 6.55 4.84 13.49
N SER A 380 7.54 4.53 14.34
CA SER A 380 8.01 3.14 14.51
C SER A 380 7.13 2.34 15.47
N ASP A 381 6.28 3.03 16.24
CA ASP A 381 5.32 2.39 17.14
C ASP A 381 4.14 1.86 16.31
N PRO A 382 3.93 0.53 16.24
CA PRO A 382 2.85 -0.07 15.48
C PRO A 382 1.46 0.30 16.02
N ASP A 383 1.34 0.62 17.31
CA ASP A 383 0.06 1.03 17.92
C ASP A 383 -0.34 2.46 17.52
N LEU A 384 0.60 3.23 16.96
CA LEU A 384 0.39 4.59 16.44
C LEU A 384 0.33 4.64 14.91
N PHE A 385 0.41 3.48 14.24
CA PHE A 385 0.31 3.39 12.80
C PHE A 385 -1.11 3.73 12.35
N GLU A 386 -1.28 4.92 11.77
CA GLU A 386 -2.54 5.38 11.24
C GLU A 386 -2.37 5.58 9.73
N VAL A 387 -2.99 4.71 8.94
CA VAL A 387 -2.96 4.86 7.48
C VAL A 387 -3.72 6.12 7.12
N LYS A 388 -3.03 7.08 6.50
CA LYS A 388 -3.60 8.38 6.09
C LYS A 388 -3.56 8.60 4.60
N GLN A 389 -2.82 7.76 3.89
CA GLN A 389 -2.58 7.89 2.48
C GLN A 389 -2.61 6.52 1.81
N VAL A 390 -3.27 6.48 0.65
CA VAL A 390 -3.14 5.40 -0.32
C VAL A 390 -2.29 5.94 -1.47
N LEU A 391 -1.20 5.27 -1.80
CA LEU A 391 -0.41 5.57 -2.99
C LEU A 391 -0.79 4.57 -4.08
N LEU A 392 -1.43 5.07 -5.14
CA LEU A 392 -1.66 4.27 -6.34
C LEU A 392 -0.44 4.37 -7.25
N ASN A 393 0.15 3.23 -7.59
CA ASN A 393 1.22 3.13 -8.58
C ASN A 393 0.67 2.46 -9.84
N ILE A 394 0.44 3.26 -10.88
CA ILE A 394 -0.11 2.80 -12.16
C ILE A 394 1.04 2.67 -13.16
N VAL A 395 1.17 1.49 -13.76
CA VAL A 395 2.15 1.17 -14.79
C VAL A 395 1.43 0.96 -16.11
N ILE A 396 1.91 1.64 -17.15
CA ILE A 396 1.45 1.50 -18.52
C ILE A 396 2.59 0.83 -19.29
N ASP A 397 2.41 -0.47 -19.56
CA ASP A 397 3.42 -1.32 -20.19
C ASP A 397 3.66 -0.86 -21.62
N SER A 398 4.91 -0.71 -22.05
CA SER A 398 5.22 -0.60 -23.48
C SER A 398 5.05 -1.98 -24.16
N THR A 399 4.46 -2.01 -25.36
CA THR A 399 4.09 -3.26 -26.07
C THR A 399 4.43 -3.27 -27.54
#